data_AF-A0A2V5UNK1-F1
#
_entry.id   AF-A0A2V5UNK1-F1
#
_cell.length_a   1.000
_cell.length_b   1.000
_cell.length_c   1.000
_cell.angle_alpha   90.00
_cell.angle_beta   90.00
_cell.angle_gamma   90.00
#
_symmetry.space_group_name_H-M   'P 1'
#
loop_
_entity.id
_entity.type
_entity.pdbx_description
1 polymer ?
#
loop_
_entity_poly.entity_id
_entity_poly.type
_entity_poly.pdbx_seq_one_letter_code
_entity_poly.pdbx_strand_id
1 'polypeptide(L)'
;MRVAAIYDIHGNLPALEAVLQDIRQAEVDRVVVGGDVVPGPMPRQALACLVALDIPVQFVQGNGDRAVLEQMAGKDIGTVPEQFREV
;
A
#
# COMPACT_ATOMS: atom_id res chain seq x y z
N MET A 1 23.19 6.83 -0.96
CA MET A 1 21.97 6.15 -0.51
C MET A 1 20.86 6.48 -1.48
N ARG A 2 20.32 5.47 -2.16
CA ARG A 2 19.24 5.59 -3.15
C ARG A 2 17.98 4.96 -2.58
N VAL A 3 16.87 5.68 -2.63
CA VAL A 3 15.59 5.26 -2.06
C VAL A 3 14.54 5.24 -3.16
N ALA A 4 13.80 4.13 -3.29
CA ALA A 4 12.57 4.08 -4.07
C ALA A 4 11.40 4.46 -3.16
N ALA A 5 10.57 5.39 -3.59
CA ALA A 5 9.35 5.76 -2.88
C ALA A 5 8.14 5.43 -3.76
N ILE A 6 7.23 4.60 -3.25
CA ILE A 6 6.01 4.15 -3.94
C ILE A 6 4.79 4.45 -3.07
N TYR A 7 3.69 4.81 -3.72
CA TYR A 7 2.48 5.35 -3.07
C TYR A 7 1.24 4.74 -3.72
N ASP A 8 0.12 4.81 -3.01
CA ASP A 8 -1.23 4.57 -3.55
C ASP A 8 -1.34 3.25 -4.32
N ILE A 9 -0.77 2.19 -3.73
CA ILE A 9 -0.74 0.85 -4.34
C ILE A 9 -2.16 0.30 -4.50
N HIS A 10 -3.05 0.65 -3.57
CA HIS A 10 -4.47 0.31 -3.61
C HIS A 10 -4.76 -1.14 -4.00
N GLY A 11 -4.06 -2.09 -3.37
CA GLY A 11 -4.18 -3.51 -3.65
C GLY A 11 -4.03 -3.90 -5.13
N ASN A 12 -3.42 -3.05 -5.96
CA ASN A 12 -3.26 -3.26 -7.39
C ASN A 12 -1.99 -4.07 -7.65
N LEU A 13 -2.10 -5.39 -7.46
CA LEU A 13 -0.97 -6.30 -7.59
C LEU A 13 -0.26 -6.21 -8.96
N PRO A 14 -0.95 -6.21 -10.12
CA PRO A 14 -0.28 -6.12 -11.43
C PRO A 14 0.55 -4.83 -11.59
N ALA A 15 0.04 -3.69 -11.12
CA ALA A 15 0.77 -2.43 -11.16
C ALA A 15 1.98 -2.47 -10.21
N LEU A 16 1.81 -3.02 -9.01
CA LEU A 16 2.89 -3.18 -8.05
C LEU A 16 4.01 -4.06 -8.61
N GLU A 17 3.68 -5.21 -9.20
CA GLU A 17 4.66 -6.14 -9.77
C GLU A 17 5.51 -5.48 -10.86
N ALA A 18 4.90 -4.68 -11.75
CA ALA A 18 5.62 -3.92 -12.75
C ALA A 18 6.60 -2.92 -12.12
N VAL A 19 6.16 -2.14 -11.12
CA VAL A 19 7.03 -1.18 -10.42
C VAL A 19 8.15 -1.88 -9.65
N LEU A 20 7.88 -3.04 -9.05
CA LEU A 20 8.90 -3.82 -8.34
C LEU A 20 9.99 -4.35 -9.28
N GLN A 21 9.66 -4.64 -10.55
CA GLN A 21 10.68 -4.99 -11.55
C GLN A 21 11.63 -3.84 -11.81
N ASP A 22 11.12 -2.61 -11.95
CA ASP A 22 11.94 -1.41 -12.12
C ASP A 22 12.80 -1.13 -10.88
N ILE A 23 12.24 -1.28 -9.69
CA ILE A 23 12.97 -1.09 -8.42
C ILE A 23 14.14 -2.06 -8.28
N ARG A 24 13.96 -3.34 -8.67
CA ARG A 24 15.04 -4.34 -8.63
C ARG A 24 16.20 -3.98 -9.55
N GLN A 25 15.93 -3.33 -10.68
CA GLN A 25 16.97 -2.90 -11.64
C GLN A 25 17.64 -1.58 -11.22
N ALA A 26 17.01 -0.81 -10.33
CA ALA A 26 17.47 0.51 -9.93
C ALA A 26 18.55 0.50 -8.82
N GLU A 27 18.97 -0.67 -8.31
CA GLU A 27 19.98 -0.83 -7.25
C GLU A 27 19.71 0.08 -6.04
N VAL A 28 18.48 0.07 -5.53
CA VAL A 28 18.09 0.90 -4.38
C VAL A 28 18.49 0.26 -3.05
N ASP A 29 18.84 1.10 -2.08
CA ASP A 29 19.20 0.67 -0.72
C ASP A 29 17.96 0.44 0.16
N ARG A 30 16.84 1.07 -0.18
CA ARG A 30 15.60 1.04 0.61
C ARG A 30 14.37 1.35 -0.25
N VAL A 31 13.25 0.74 0.12
CA VAL A 31 11.91 1.11 -0.35
C VAL A 31 11.13 1.81 0.77
N VAL A 32 10.49 2.93 0.45
CA VAL A 32 9.52 3.59 1.31
C VAL A 32 8.16 3.48 0.65
N VAL A 33 7.21 2.88 1.36
CA VAL A 33 5.81 2.77 0.96
C VAL A 33 5.06 3.89 1.67
N GLY A 34 4.53 4.83 0.90
CA GLY A 34 3.94 6.07 1.42
C GLY A 34 2.52 5.97 1.95
N GLY A 35 1.90 4.80 1.86
CA GLY A 35 0.54 4.53 2.34
C GLY A 35 -0.41 4.11 1.23
N ASP A 36 -1.65 3.87 1.64
CA ASP A 36 -2.78 3.45 0.81
C ASP A 36 -2.45 2.15 0.04
N VAL A 37 -1.98 1.17 0.80
CA VAL A 37 -1.61 -0.17 0.31
C VAL A 37 -2.84 -1.08 0.24
N VAL A 38 -3.70 -0.99 1.25
CA VAL A 38 -4.77 -1.97 1.52
C VAL A 38 -6.05 -1.74 0.72
N PRO A 39 -6.55 -0.52 0.45
CA PRO A 39 -7.83 -0.40 -0.23
C PRO A 39 -7.73 -0.90 -1.68
N GLY A 40 -8.41 -1.99 -2.06
CA GLY A 40 -8.39 -2.47 -3.46
C GLY A 40 -8.62 -3.96 -3.65
N PRO A 41 -8.39 -4.49 -4.86
CA PRO A 41 -8.84 -5.84 -5.25
C PRO A 41 -7.95 -6.96 -4.71
N MET A 42 -6.65 -6.72 -4.52
CA MET A 42 -5.67 -7.75 -4.12
C MET A 42 -4.78 -7.30 -2.93
N PRO A 43 -5.36 -6.84 -1.81
CA PRO A 43 -4.62 -6.24 -0.69
C PRO A 43 -3.62 -7.20 -0.05
N ARG A 44 -4.05 -8.44 0.15
CA ARG A 44 -3.23 -9.46 0.81
C ARG A 44 -2.01 -9.79 -0.03
N GLN A 45 -2.20 -9.96 -1.33
CA GLN A 45 -1.12 -10.27 -2.26
C GLN A 45 -0.15 -9.09 -2.38
N ALA A 46 -0.67 -7.86 -2.52
CA ALA A 46 0.16 -6.68 -2.59
C ALA A 46 1.02 -6.50 -1.33
N LEU A 47 0.43 -6.64 -0.14
CA LEU A 47 1.17 -6.56 1.13
C LEU A 47 2.21 -7.69 1.27
N ALA A 48 1.86 -8.91 0.87
CA ALA A 48 2.79 -10.04 0.88
C ALA A 48 4.00 -9.80 -0.01
N CYS A 49 3.81 -9.23 -1.21
CA CYS A 49 4.90 -8.86 -2.11
C CYS A 49 5.84 -7.82 -1.47
N LEU A 50 5.30 -6.79 -0.82
CA LEU A 50 6.11 -5.75 -0.17
C LEU A 50 6.91 -6.29 1.01
N VAL A 51 6.30 -7.13 1.85
CA VAL A 51 6.95 -7.70 3.04
C VAL A 51 8.01 -8.74 2.66
N ALA A 52 7.86 -9.41 1.51
CA ALA A 52 8.80 -10.40 1.00
C ALA A 52 9.98 -9.81 0.20
N LEU A 53 10.11 -8.48 0.12
CA LEU A 53 11.25 -7.88 -0.57
C LEU A 53 12.55 -8.12 0.22
N ASP A 54 13.61 -8.51 -0.50
CA ASP A 54 14.97 -8.61 0.05
C ASP A 54 15.62 -7.24 0.32
N ILE A 55 14.95 -6.15 -0.08
CA ILE A 55 15.35 -4.77 0.17
C ILE A 55 14.60 -4.28 1.41
N PRO A 56 15.25 -3.58 2.37
CA PRO A 56 14.56 -3.00 3.52
C PRO A 56 13.36 -2.13 3.11
N VAL A 57 12.20 -2.39 3.69
CA VAL A 57 10.95 -1.64 3.42
C VAL A 57 10.50 -0.89 4.67
N GLN A 58 10.10 0.36 4.49
CA GLN A 58 9.47 1.18 5.53
C GLN A 58 8.10 1.64 5.08
N PHE A 59 7.12 1.59 5.99
CA PHE A 59 5.74 1.94 5.70
C PHE A 59 5.35 3.22 6.44
N VAL A 60 4.71 4.12 5.70
CA VAL A 60 3.90 5.22 6.24
C VAL A 60 2.44 4.80 6.11
N GLN A 61 1.65 4.99 7.16
CA GLN A 61 0.22 4.65 7.12
C GLN A 61 -0.54 5.71 6.32
N GLY A 62 -1.23 5.28 5.27
CA GLY A 62 -2.12 6.14 4.50
C GLY A 62 -3.51 6.28 5.12
N ASN A 63 -4.29 7.25 4.63
CA ASN A 63 -5.66 7.46 5.10
C ASN A 63 -6.60 6.32 4.71
N GLY A 64 -6.42 5.73 3.52
CA GLY A 64 -7.14 4.55 3.08
C GLY A 64 -6.83 3.33 3.94
N ASP A 65 -5.56 3.12 4.30
CA ASP A 65 -5.18 2.03 5.22
C ASP A 65 -5.87 2.19 6.59
N ARG A 66 -5.86 3.42 7.13
CA ARG A 66 -6.54 3.75 8.39
C ARG A 66 -8.05 3.53 8.30
N ALA A 67 -8.69 3.96 7.21
CA ALA A 67 -10.13 3.79 7.03
C ALA A 67 -10.51 2.30 7.01
N VAL A 68 -9.73 1.44 6.33
CA VAL A 68 -9.95 -0.01 6.35
C VAL A 68 -9.84 -0.58 7.77
N LEU A 69 -8.81 -0.18 8.53
CA LEU A 69 -8.64 -0.62 9.92
C LEU A 69 -9.77 -0.15 10.85
N GLU A 70 -10.25 1.08 10.66
CA GLU A 70 -11.37 1.64 11.43
C GLU A 70 -12.68 0.89 11.12
N GLN A 71 -12.96 0.61 9.85
CA GLN A 71 -14.10 -0.20 9.44
C GLN A 71 -14.03 -1.62 10.02
N MET A 72 -12.86 -2.27 9.95
CA MET A 72 -12.65 -3.60 10.55
C MET A 72 -12.83 -3.60 12.07
N ALA A 73 -12.58 -2.48 12.73
CA ALA A 73 -12.81 -2.29 14.16
C ALA A 73 -14.27 -1.88 14.50
N GLY A 74 -15.17 -1.84 13.51
CA GLY A 74 -16.57 -1.45 13.70
C GLY A 74 -16.77 0.04 14.01
N LYS A 75 -15.80 0.89 13.67
CA LYS A 75 -15.89 2.34 13.86
C LYS A 75 -16.53 3.01 12.65
N ASP A 76 -17.09 4.19 12.86
CA ASP A 76 -17.58 5.04 11.77
C ASP A 76 -16.40 5.51 10.91
N ILE A 77 -16.51 5.32 9.60
CA ILE A 77 -15.55 5.75 8.58
C ILE A 77 -15.89 7.15 8.08
N GLY A 78 -16.07 8.08 9.02
CA GLY A 78 -16.47 9.47 8.78
C GLY A 78 -15.58 10.24 7.79
N THR A 79 -14.34 9.77 7.59
CA THR A 79 -13.38 10.33 6.64
C THR A 79 -13.62 9.93 5.19
N VAL A 80 -14.32 8.81 4.96
CA VAL A 80 -14.73 8.40 3.60
C VAL A 80 -15.99 9.19 3.24
N PRO A 81 -16.11 9.84 2.07
CA PRO A 81 -17.33 10.54 1.70
C PRO A 81 -18.56 9.61 1.69
N GLU A 82 -19.71 10.10 2.12
CA GLU A 82 -20.94 9.29 2.30
C GLU A 82 -21.33 8.47 1.06
N GLN A 83 -21.19 9.06 -0.13
CA GLN A 83 -21.46 8.40 -1.42
C GLN A 83 -20.60 7.16 -1.71
N PHE A 84 -19.49 6.96 -0.98
CA PHE A 84 -18.57 5.83 -1.13
C PHE A 84 -18.58 4.88 0.08
N ARG A 85 -19.43 5.13 1.08
CA ARG A 85 -19.65 4.18 2.18
C ARG A 85 -20.69 3.18 1.70
N GLU A 86 -20.29 1.95 1.40
CA GLU A 86 -21.26 0.88 1.17
C GLU A 86 -22.07 0.66 2.44
N VAL A 87 -23.41 0.68 2.30
CA VAL A 87 -24.40 0.52 3.38
C VAL A 87 -24.48 -0.92 3.84
#